data_AF-A0A8S9TSY2-F1
#
_entry.id   AF-A0A8S9TSY2-F1
#
_cell.length_a   1.000
_cell.length_b   1.000
_cell.length_c   1.000
_cell.angle_alpha   90.00
_cell.angle_beta   90.00
_cell.angle_gamma   90.00
#
_symmetry.space_group_name_H-M   'P 1'
#
loop_
_entity.id
_entity.type
_entity.pdbx_description
1 polymer ?
#
loop_
_entity_poly.entity_id
_entity_poly.type
_entity_poly.pdbx_seq_one_letter_code
_entity_poly.pdbx_strand_id
1 'polypeptide(L)'
;MVKMMFTGYVFDLKADVAQVAEVAGQGDTFHWCQHQALQLHCMVTCGYVEKEGELLYNSMMVVNPDGELVCNPRKTFLYETDKSWATAGGGFQTW
;
A
#
# COMPACT_ATOMS: atom_id res chain seq x y z
N MET A 1 -0.60 6.43 11.56
CA MET A 1 0.74 6.44 10.94
C MET A 1 0.84 5.21 10.05
N VAL A 2 0.72 5.36 8.73
CA VAL A 2 0.91 4.25 7.78
C VAL A 2 2.40 4.19 7.45
N LYS A 3 3.03 3.05 7.70
CA LYS A 3 4.45 2.79 7.51
C LYS A 3 4.60 1.69 6.47
N MET A 4 5.50 1.86 5.49
CA MET A 4 5.83 0.78 4.56
C MET A 4 6.46 -0.37 5.34
N MET A 5 5.78 -1.51 5.34
CA MET A 5 6.16 -2.67 6.16
C MET A 5 7.43 -3.34 5.62
N PHE A 6 7.58 -3.39 4.29
CA PHE A 6 8.64 -4.16 3.63
C PHE A 6 9.74 -3.31 2.97
N THR A 7 9.47 -2.06 2.60
CA THR A 7 10.36 -1.29 1.71
C THR A 7 11.13 -0.17 2.41
N GLY A 8 10.91 0.06 3.71
CA GLY A 8 11.50 1.21 4.40
C GLY A 8 10.86 2.55 4.05
N TYR A 9 11.30 3.63 4.71
CA TYR A 9 10.64 4.95 4.72
C TYR A 9 11.45 6.09 4.08
N VAL A 10 12.73 5.86 3.76
CA VAL A 10 13.62 6.89 3.19
C VAL A 10 13.98 6.48 1.78
N PHE A 11 13.34 7.13 0.81
CA PHE A 11 13.72 7.03 -0.60
C PHE A 11 14.24 8.40 -1.04
N ASP A 12 15.50 8.45 -1.46
CA ASP A 12 16.12 9.70 -1.93
C ASP A 12 15.66 10.06 -3.36
N LEU A 13 15.27 9.05 -4.17
CA LEU A 13 14.77 9.24 -5.54
C LEU A 13 13.45 8.49 -5.80
N LYS A 14 12.54 9.16 -6.52
CA LYS A 14 11.26 8.60 -7.02
C LYS A 14 11.44 7.33 -7.87
N ALA A 15 12.59 7.18 -8.54
CA ALA A 15 12.91 6.02 -9.36
C ALA A 15 13.04 4.72 -8.53
N ASP A 16 13.57 4.81 -7.32
CA ASP A 16 13.76 3.65 -6.44
C ASP A 16 12.41 3.19 -5.86
N VAL A 17 11.52 4.14 -5.58
CA VAL A 17 10.15 3.87 -5.14
C VAL A 17 9.35 3.13 -6.22
N ALA A 18 9.54 3.49 -7.49
CA ALA A 18 8.84 2.87 -8.61
C ALA A 18 9.21 1.39 -8.80
N GLN A 19 10.41 0.97 -8.36
CA GLN A 19 10.86 -0.42 -8.46
C GLN A 19 10.16 -1.35 -7.46
N VAL A 20 9.77 -0.79 -6.30
CA VAL A 20 9.06 -1.53 -5.24
C VAL A 20 7.55 -1.29 -5.28
N ALA A 21 7.05 -0.59 -6.30
CA ALA A 21 5.65 -0.25 -6.44
C ALA A 21 4.86 -1.42 -7.04
N GLU A 22 3.74 -1.76 -6.42
CA GLU A 22 2.93 -2.90 -6.78
C GLU A 22 1.52 -2.45 -7.18
N VAL A 23 0.89 -3.23 -8.06
CA VAL A 23 -0.52 -3.01 -8.40
C VAL A 23 -1.38 -3.62 -7.29
N ALA A 24 -2.42 -2.89 -6.88
CA ALA A 24 -3.35 -3.36 -5.86
C ALA A 24 -3.90 -4.75 -6.22
N GLY A 25 -3.74 -5.71 -5.30
CA GLY A 25 -4.21 -7.09 -5.50
C GLY A 25 -3.33 -7.98 -6.38
N GLN A 26 -2.16 -7.51 -6.84
CA GLN A 26 -1.32 -8.25 -7.80
C GLN A 26 0.20 -8.22 -7.46
N GLY A 27 0.54 -7.91 -6.20
CA GLY A 27 1.93 -7.83 -5.72
C GLY A 27 2.32 -8.94 -4.74
N ASP A 28 3.62 -9.11 -4.53
CA ASP A 28 4.18 -10.01 -3.52
C ASP A 28 3.71 -9.63 -2.12
N THR A 29 3.60 -8.32 -1.82
CA THR A 29 3.03 -7.85 -0.55
C THR A 29 1.58 -8.29 -0.40
N PHE A 30 0.78 -8.25 -1.48
CA PHE A 30 -0.59 -8.71 -1.46
C PHE A 30 -0.68 -10.23 -1.25
N HIS A 31 0.11 -11.02 -1.96
CA HIS A 31 0.14 -12.48 -1.78
C HIS A 31 0.57 -12.88 -0.37
N TRP A 32 1.53 -12.16 0.21
CA TRP A 32 1.91 -12.37 1.60
C TRP A 32 0.74 -12.05 2.55
N CYS A 33 0.06 -10.92 2.36
CA CYS A 33 -1.11 -10.55 3.18
C CYS A 33 -2.25 -11.55 3.04
N GLN A 34 -2.55 -11.99 1.81
CA GLN A 34 -3.54 -13.02 1.52
C GLN A 34 -3.20 -14.33 2.21
N HIS A 35 -1.93 -14.77 2.13
CA HIS A 35 -1.50 -15.98 2.82
C HIS A 35 -1.69 -15.86 4.34
N GLN A 36 -1.26 -14.76 4.96
CA GLN A 36 -1.44 -14.55 6.39
C GLN A 36 -2.93 -14.50 6.79
N ALA A 37 -3.77 -13.83 6.01
CA ALA A 37 -5.20 -13.70 6.27
C ALA A 37 -5.90 -15.06 6.24
N LEU A 38 -5.57 -15.90 5.26
CA LEU A 38 -6.09 -17.26 5.15
C LEU A 38 -5.58 -18.18 6.26
N GLN A 39 -4.29 -18.08 6.63
CA GLN A 39 -3.68 -18.92 7.65
C GLN A 39 -4.21 -18.61 9.06
N LEU A 40 -4.36 -17.33 9.39
CA LEU A 40 -4.78 -16.87 10.71
C LEU A 40 -6.28 -16.59 10.82
N HIS A 41 -6.99 -16.68 9.70
CA HIS A 41 -8.42 -16.40 9.58
C HIS A 41 -8.81 -15.02 10.16
N CYS A 42 -8.03 -13.99 9.78
CA CYS A 42 -8.17 -12.64 10.31
C CYS A 42 -8.02 -11.57 9.22
N MET A 43 -8.41 -10.34 9.53
CA MET A 43 -8.12 -9.19 8.68
C MET A 43 -6.65 -8.82 8.75
N VAL A 44 -6.02 -8.64 7.58
CA VAL A 44 -4.63 -8.21 7.46
C VAL A 44 -4.58 -6.87 6.75
N THR A 45 -3.92 -5.89 7.38
CA THR A 45 -3.68 -4.56 6.80
C THR A 45 -2.20 -4.34 6.57
N CYS A 46 -1.80 -3.88 5.39
CA CYS A 46 -0.39 -3.61 5.09
C CYS A 46 -0.21 -2.33 4.28
N GLY A 47 0.75 -1.48 4.70
CA GLY A 47 1.16 -0.31 3.94
C GLY A 47 2.16 -0.68 2.85
N TYR A 48 1.92 -0.22 1.63
CA TYR A 48 2.75 -0.50 0.45
C TYR A 48 2.74 0.69 -0.52
N VAL A 49 3.64 0.63 -1.51
CA VAL A 49 3.67 1.60 -2.60
C VAL A 49 2.74 1.07 -3.69
N GLU A 50 1.61 1.74 -3.89
CA GLU A 50 0.68 1.40 -4.96
C GLU A 50 1.09 2.07 -6.26
N LYS A 51 1.00 1.32 -7.35
CA LYS A 51 1.13 1.82 -8.71
C LYS A 51 -0.22 1.76 -9.44
N GLU A 52 -0.66 2.91 -9.96
CA GLU A 52 -1.79 3.02 -10.88
C GLU A 52 -1.35 3.82 -12.11
N GLY A 53 -1.12 3.12 -13.22
CA GLY A 53 -0.54 3.73 -14.42
C GLY A 53 0.88 4.27 -14.16
N GLU A 54 1.06 5.57 -14.35
CA GLU A 54 2.31 6.28 -14.07
C GLU A 54 2.35 6.91 -12.66
N LEU A 55 1.23 6.83 -11.92
CA LEU A 55 1.10 7.43 -10.60
C LEU A 55 1.48 6.42 -9.52
N LEU A 56 2.14 6.94 -8.49
CA LEU A 56 2.51 6.21 -7.28
C LEU A 56 1.73 6.77 -6.11
N TYR A 57 1.30 5.90 -5.21
CA TYR A 57 0.57 6.27 -4.00
C TYR A 57 1.16 5.57 -2.78
N ASN A 58 1.10 6.23 -1.63
CA ASN A 58 1.28 5.59 -0.34
C ASN A 58 -0.08 5.02 0.07
N SER A 59 -0.24 3.70 -0.06
CA SER A 59 -1.54 3.04 0.11
C SER A 59 -1.48 1.98 1.20
N MET A 60 -2.65 1.63 1.72
CA MET A 60 -2.81 0.53 2.65
C MET A 60 -3.78 -0.48 2.04
N MET A 61 -3.32 -1.71 1.82
CA MET A 61 -4.19 -2.81 1.46
C MET A 61 -4.84 -3.39 2.72
N VAL A 62 -6.09 -3.80 2.61
CA VAL A 62 -6.83 -4.52 3.64
C VAL A 62 -7.41 -5.78 3.03
N VAL A 63 -6.99 -6.91 3.56
CA VAL A 63 -7.37 -8.25 3.08
C VAL A 63 -8.23 -8.92 4.13
N ASN A 64 -9.36 -9.50 3.72
CA ASN A 64 -10.28 -10.21 4.62
C ASN A 64 -9.78 -11.65 4.92
N PRO A 65 -10.40 -12.35 5.89
CA PRO A 65 -10.07 -13.75 6.20
C PRO A 65 -10.22 -14.73 5.04
N ASP A 66 -11.01 -14.37 4.02
CA ASP A 66 -11.20 -15.17 2.79
C ASP A 66 -10.08 -14.92 1.75
N GLY A 67 -9.12 -14.03 2.06
CA GLY A 67 -7.98 -13.72 1.21
C GLY A 67 -8.28 -12.69 0.11
N GLU A 68 -9.40 -11.98 0.20
CA GLU A 68 -9.83 -10.98 -0.77
C GLU A 68 -9.42 -9.57 -0.34
N LEU A 69 -8.98 -8.75 -1.30
CA LEU A 69 -8.73 -7.33 -1.07
C LEU A 69 -10.07 -6.60 -0.92
N VAL A 70 -10.38 -6.14 0.30
CA VAL A 70 -11.66 -5.48 0.61
C VAL A 70 -11.58 -3.96 0.62
N CYS A 71 -10.43 -3.39 0.93
CA CYS A 71 -10.20 -1.96 0.71
C CYS A 71 -8.73 -1.63 0.45
N ASN A 72 -8.52 -0.49 -0.21
CA ASN A 72 -7.19 0.02 -0.56
C ASN A 72 -7.11 1.56 -0.40
N PRO A 73 -7.28 2.11 0.82
CA PRO A 73 -7.19 3.54 1.03
C PRO A 73 -5.81 4.12 0.66
N ARG A 74 -5.84 5.21 -0.11
CA ARG A 74 -4.67 6.02 -0.49
C ARG A 74 -4.46 7.15 0.52
N LYS A 75 -3.22 7.36 0.97
CA LYS A 75 -2.87 8.43 1.91
C LYS A 75 -3.19 9.80 1.31
N THR A 76 -4.06 10.54 1.99
CA THR A 76 -4.49 11.89 1.55
C THR A 76 -3.56 12.99 2.09
N PHE A 77 -3.20 12.92 3.37
CA PHE A 77 -2.27 13.86 3.99
C PHE A 77 -0.84 13.33 3.90
N LEU A 78 -0.13 13.76 2.86
CA LEU A 78 1.25 13.37 2.59
C LEU A 78 2.20 14.05 3.59
N TYR A 79 3.10 13.28 4.19
CA TYR A 79 4.19 13.83 5.00
C TYR A 79 5.29 14.38 4.08
N GLU A 80 6.23 15.20 4.57
CA GLU A 80 7.25 15.82 3.70
C GLU A 80 8.03 14.82 2.83
N THR A 81 8.27 13.62 3.37
CA THR A 81 8.94 12.50 2.69
C THR A 81 8.11 11.83 1.60
N ASP A 82 6.77 11.97 1.64
CA ASP A 82 5.88 11.40 0.62
C ASP A 82 5.69 12.38 -0.56
N LYS A 83 5.81 13.69 -0.33
CA LYS A 83 5.54 14.74 -1.34
C LYS A 83 6.44 14.64 -2.57
N SER A 84 7.63 14.05 -2.44
CA SER A 84 8.60 13.94 -3.54
C SER A 84 8.23 12.84 -4.55
N TRP A 85 7.40 11.86 -4.18
CA TRP A 85 7.13 10.69 -5.02
C TRP A 85 5.66 10.25 -5.08
N ALA A 86 4.90 10.43 -4.00
CA ALA A 86 3.51 9.98 -3.90
C ALA A 86 2.53 11.05 -4.39
N THR A 87 1.49 10.57 -5.06
CA THR A 87 0.29 11.33 -5.39
C THR A 87 -0.66 11.27 -4.21
N ALA A 88 -1.30 12.39 -3.86
CA ALA A 88 -2.28 12.41 -2.79
C ALA A 88 -3.55 11.64 -3.18
N GLY A 89 -4.08 10.85 -2.24
CA GLY A 89 -5.40 10.22 -2.38
C GLY A 89 -6.55 11.23 -2.40
N GLY A 90 -7.74 10.76 -2.82
CA GLY A 90 -8.93 11.61 -3.01
C GLY A 90 -9.69 12.00 -1.73
N GLY A 91 -9.19 11.69 -0.53
CA GLY A 91 -9.88 11.95 0.74
C GLY A 91 -9.94 10.75 1.68
N PHE A 92 -10.52 10.95 2.86
CA PHE A 92 -10.78 9.87 3.81
C PHE A 92 -11.83 8.90 3.24
N GLN A 93 -11.54 7.61 3.30
CA GLN A 93 -12.49 6.54 2.97
C GLN A 93 -12.89 5.80 4.25
N THR A 94 -14.18 5.57 4.43
CA THR A 94 -14.73 4.64 5.43
C THR A 94 -15.03 3.31 4.75
N TRP A 95 -14.58 2.22 5.35
CA TRP A 95 -14.86 0.84 4.94
C TRP A 95 -15.77 0.19 5.98
#